data_AF-A0A3D4PTS7-F1
#
_entry.id   AF-A0A3D4PTS7-F1
#
_cell.length_a   1.000
_cell.length_b   1.000
_cell.length_c   1.000
_cell.angle_alpha   90.00
_cell.angle_beta   90.00
_cell.angle_gamma   90.00
#
_symmetry.space_group_name_H-M   'P 1'
#
loop_
_entity.id
_entity.type
_entity.pdbx_description
1 polymer ?
#
loop_
_entity_poly.entity_id
_entity_poly.type
_entity_poly.pdbx_seq_one_letter_code
_entity_poly.pdbx_strand_id
1 'polypeptide(L)'
;MNTTARNPQERQRTARILAGATQARLAELWRTWPDRPEVEYLRGPEAGLVMVQGRTGGTGDRFNLGEATVTRATVAVRSASDEALGTAYILGSHPEHAAL
;
A
#
# COMPACT_ATOMS: atom_id res chain seq x y z
N MET A 1 6.39 -23.37 -1.42
CA MET A 1 5.73 -22.16 -0.87
C MET A 1 6.47 -21.76 0.39
N ASN A 2 7.49 -20.92 0.29
CA ASN A 2 8.20 -20.42 1.46
C ASN A 2 8.39 -18.92 1.27
N THR A 3 7.36 -18.15 1.60
CA THR A 3 7.50 -16.70 1.80
C THR A 3 8.48 -16.51 2.94
N THR A 4 9.74 -16.21 2.63
CA THR A 4 10.72 -15.79 3.64
C THR A 4 10.05 -14.72 4.50
N ALA A 5 9.87 -15.01 5.78
CA ALA A 5 9.12 -14.15 6.69
C ALA A 5 9.86 -12.82 6.84
N ARG A 6 9.58 -11.86 5.95
CA ARG A 6 10.10 -10.50 6.06
C ARG A 6 9.66 -9.94 7.40
N ASN A 7 10.58 -9.27 8.10
CA ASN A 7 10.30 -8.65 9.38
C ASN A 7 9.08 -7.71 9.25
N PRO A 8 8.01 -7.90 10.06
CA PRO A 8 6.82 -7.06 9.99
C PRO A 8 7.11 -5.56 10.11
N GLN A 9 8.12 -5.18 10.90
CA GLN A 9 8.51 -3.78 11.09
C GLN A 9 9.14 -3.19 9.83
N GLU A 10 9.96 -3.96 9.12
CA GLU A 10 10.56 -3.54 7.85
C GLU A 10 9.48 -3.36 6.78
N ARG A 11 8.53 -4.30 6.71
CA ARG A 11 7.39 -4.18 5.78
C ARG A 11 6.55 -2.95 6.09
N GLN A 12 6.23 -2.69 7.37
CA GLN A 12 5.49 -1.49 7.79
C GLN A 12 6.24 -0.20 7.44
N ARG A 13 7.56 -0.17 7.67
CA ARG A 13 8.41 0.96 7.30
C ARG A 13 8.37 1.22 5.80
N THR A 14 8.59 0.20 4.98
CA THR A 14 8.55 0.32 3.52
C THR A 14 7.17 0.77 3.03
N ALA A 15 6.08 0.17 3.53
CA ALA A 15 4.73 0.57 3.17
C ALA A 15 4.46 2.05 3.49
N ARG A 16 4.92 2.54 4.65
CA ARG A 16 4.81 3.96 5.03
C ARG A 16 5.58 4.88 4.09
N ILE A 17 6.80 4.49 3.70
CA ILE A 17 7.62 5.26 2.75
C ILE A 17 6.91 5.35 1.39
N LEU A 18 6.43 4.23 0.86
CA LEU A 18 5.75 4.19 -0.44
C LEU A 18 4.44 4.97 -0.42
N ALA A 19 3.65 4.87 0.65
CA ALA A 19 2.40 5.61 0.79
C ALA A 19 2.61 7.13 0.91
N GLY A 20 3.74 7.57 1.48
CA GLY A 20 4.09 8.99 1.61
C GLY A 20 4.91 9.55 0.44
N ALA A 21 5.38 8.71 -0.48
CA ALA A 21 6.13 9.15 -1.66
C ALA A 21 5.20 9.80 -2.69
N THR A 22 5.74 10.63 -3.58
CA THR A 22 4.96 11.16 -4.69
C THR A 22 4.74 10.09 -5.75
N GLN A 23 3.52 10.01 -6.27
CA GLN A 23 3.18 9.11 -7.38
C GLN A 23 4.14 9.28 -8.55
N ALA A 24 4.48 10.51 -8.93
CA ALA A 24 5.39 10.80 -10.04
C ALA A 24 6.78 10.16 -9.83
N ARG A 25 7.32 10.21 -8.60
CA ARG A 25 8.62 9.61 -8.29
C ARG A 25 8.56 8.08 -8.33
N LEU A 26 7.50 7.49 -7.80
CA LEU A 26 7.30 6.04 -7.87
C LEU A 26 7.13 5.56 -9.31
N ALA A 27 6.37 6.28 -10.12
CA ALA A 27 6.15 5.96 -11.53
C ALA A 27 7.45 6.02 -12.33
N GLU A 28 8.30 7.03 -12.06
CA GLU A 28 9.63 7.14 -12.66
C GLU A 28 10.51 5.94 -12.28
N LEU A 29 10.62 5.64 -10.99
CA LEU A 29 11.42 4.51 -10.49
C LEU A 29 10.94 3.18 -11.05
N TRP A 30 9.63 2.96 -11.06
CA TRP A 30 9.01 1.77 -11.65
C TRP A 30 9.34 1.63 -13.14
N ARG A 31 9.22 2.73 -13.89
CA ARG A 31 9.53 2.76 -15.32
C ARG A 31 10.99 2.40 -15.60
N THR A 32 11.93 2.84 -14.76
CA THR A 32 13.37 2.65 -14.97
C THR A 32 13.95 1.41 -14.28
N TRP A 33 13.14 0.62 -13.57
CA TRP A 33 13.61 -0.57 -12.84
C TRP A 33 14.09 -1.67 -13.83
N PRO A 34 15.39 -2.03 -13.84
CA PRO A 34 15.89 -3.19 -14.59
C PRO A 34 15.35 -4.51 -14.03
N ASP A 35 14.87 -5.41 -14.89
CA ASP A 35 14.29 -6.70 -14.47
C ASP A 35 13.03 -6.55 -13.60
N ARG A 36 12.11 -5.71 -14.05
CA ARG A 36 10.82 -5.48 -13.39
C ARG A 36 10.07 -6.81 -13.19
N PRO A 37 9.52 -7.07 -11.99
CA PRO A 37 8.74 -8.27 -11.77
C PRO A 37 7.43 -8.23 -12.57
N GLU A 38 6.89 -9.41 -12.84
CA GLU A 38 5.53 -9.55 -13.35
C GLU A 38 4.54 -9.27 -12.20
N VAL A 39 3.52 -8.46 -12.48
CA VAL A 39 2.52 -8.01 -11.51
C VAL A 39 1.13 -8.35 -12.04
N GLU A 40 0.39 -9.12 -11.27
CA GLU A 40 -1.00 -9.46 -11.54
C GLU A 40 -1.91 -8.87 -10.47
N TYR A 41 -2.99 -8.18 -10.87
CA TYR A 41 -3.98 -7.67 -9.93
C TYR A 41 -4.91 -8.79 -9.43
N LEU A 42 -4.80 -9.12 -8.15
CA LEU A 42 -5.81 -9.93 -7.45
C LEU A 42 -7.02 -9.06 -7.07
N ARG A 43 -6.75 -7.78 -6.78
CA ARG A 43 -7.73 -6.71 -6.63
C ARG A 43 -7.11 -5.43 -7.17
N GLY A 44 -7.73 -4.86 -8.20
CA GLY A 44 -7.30 -3.59 -8.78
C GLY A 44 -7.35 -2.44 -7.78
N PRO A 45 -6.78 -1.27 -8.12
CA PRO A 45 -6.88 -0.08 -7.29
C PRO A 45 -8.33 0.36 -7.12
N GLU A 46 -8.86 0.24 -5.89
CA GLU A 46 -10.24 0.58 -5.53
C GLU A 46 -10.23 1.70 -4.49
N ALA A 47 -10.83 2.85 -4.82
CA ALA A 47 -11.10 3.91 -3.86
C ALA A 47 -12.36 3.57 -3.04
N GLY A 48 -12.26 3.68 -1.72
CA GLY A 48 -13.35 3.46 -0.79
C GLY A 48 -13.20 4.34 0.45
N LEU A 49 -13.99 4.09 1.47
CA LEU A 49 -13.99 4.86 2.72
C LEU A 49 -13.49 4.00 3.88
N VAL A 50 -12.78 4.64 4.80
CA VAL A 50 -12.41 4.06 6.10
C VAL A 50 -12.92 4.95 7.23
N MET A 51 -13.41 4.33 8.30
CA MET A 51 -13.78 5.05 9.51
C MET A 51 -12.52 5.55 10.23
N VAL A 52 -12.42 6.87 10.40
CA VAL A 52 -11.37 7.50 11.21
C VAL A 52 -11.85 7.52 12.66
N GLN A 53 -10.98 7.07 13.57
CA GLN A 53 -11.26 7.08 15.01
C GLN A 53 -10.35 8.08 15.73
N GLY A 54 -10.96 8.96 16.50
CA GLY A 54 -10.27 9.86 17.42
C GLY A 54 -10.15 9.26 18.83
N ARG A 55 -9.44 9.97 19.71
CA ARG A 55 -9.39 9.71 21.16
C ARG A 55 -9.64 11.00 21.94
N THR A 56 -10.56 10.99 22.90
CA THR A 56 -10.87 12.16 23.74
C THR A 56 -9.61 12.65 24.45
N GLY A 57 -9.24 13.92 24.28
CA GLY A 57 -8.00 14.47 24.87
C GLY A 57 -6.70 13.79 24.38
N GLY A 58 -6.72 13.07 23.26
CA GLY A 58 -5.56 12.38 22.66
C GLY A 58 -5.26 10.99 23.22
N THR A 59 -5.62 10.72 24.48
CA THR A 59 -5.33 9.43 25.15
C THR A 59 -6.55 8.77 25.80
N GLY A 60 -7.69 9.48 25.91
CA GLY A 60 -8.96 8.95 26.42
C GLY A 60 -9.71 8.09 25.41
N ASP A 61 -10.99 7.79 25.67
CA ASP A 61 -11.76 6.80 24.91
C ASP A 61 -11.85 7.07 23.40
N ARG A 62 -11.95 5.99 22.62
CA ARG A 62 -12.08 6.06 21.16
C ARG A 62 -13.50 6.47 20.77
N PHE A 63 -13.62 7.29 19.73
CA PHE A 63 -14.89 7.63 19.10
C PHE A 63 -14.74 7.72 17.58
N ASN A 64 -15.83 7.57 16.84
CA ASN A 64 -15.84 7.74 15.39
C ASN A 64 -15.76 9.23 15.05
N LEU A 65 -14.68 9.65 14.40
CA LEU A 65 -14.45 11.04 14.00
C LEU A 65 -15.09 11.36 12.64
N GLY A 66 -15.26 10.36 11.80
CA GLY A 66 -15.80 10.49 10.45
C GLY A 66 -15.20 9.45 9.52
N GLU A 67 -15.23 9.73 8.22
CA GLU A 67 -14.68 8.87 7.18
C GLU A 67 -13.55 9.59 6.42
N ALA A 68 -12.62 8.80 5.89
CA ALA A 68 -11.60 9.27 4.96
C ALA A 68 -11.56 8.34 3.74
N THR A 69 -11.31 8.91 2.57
CA THR A 69 -11.10 8.11 1.36
C THR A 69 -9.76 7.41 1.41
N VAL A 70 -9.72 6.14 1.03
CA VAL A 70 -8.51 5.33 0.88
C VAL A 70 -8.62 4.53 -0.40
N THR A 71 -7.54 4.51 -1.18
CA THR A 71 -7.40 3.63 -2.33
C THR A 71 -6.54 2.42 -1.95
N ARG A 72 -7.07 1.22 -2.18
CA ARG A 72 -6.37 -0.04 -1.87
C ARG A 72 -6.12 -0.84 -3.14
N ALA A 73 -5.06 -1.61 -3.17
CA ALA A 73 -4.79 -2.60 -4.22
C ALA A 73 -4.10 -3.83 -3.61
N THR A 74 -4.33 -4.99 -4.24
CA THR A 74 -3.65 -6.24 -3.91
C THR A 74 -3.16 -6.90 -5.18
N VAL A 75 -1.88 -7.26 -5.21
CA VAL A 75 -1.22 -7.86 -6.37
C VAL A 75 -0.50 -9.15 -6.01
N ALA A 76 -0.43 -10.08 -6.94
CA ALA A 76 0.59 -11.12 -6.95
C ALA A 76 1.81 -10.57 -7.73
N VAL A 77 2.99 -10.75 -7.18
CA VAL A 77 4.26 -10.28 -7.75
C VAL A 77 5.14 -11.50 -7.98
N ARG A 78 5.53 -11.74 -9.22
CA ARG A 78 6.41 -12.85 -9.60
C ARG A 78 7.72 -12.29 -10.13
N SER A 79 8.82 -12.76 -9.53
CA SER A 79 10.18 -12.51 -9.98
C SER A 79 10.82 -13.82 -10.45
N ALA A 80 12.01 -13.77 -11.03
CA ALA A 80 12.71 -14.95 -11.55
C ALA A 80 12.90 -16.07 -10.50
N SER A 81 12.92 -15.74 -9.21
CA SER A 81 13.23 -16.68 -8.12
C SER A 81 12.19 -16.74 -7.00
N ASP A 82 11.19 -15.85 -7.00
CA ASP A 82 10.27 -15.70 -5.87
C ASP A 82 8.88 -15.20 -6.31
N GLU A 83 7.87 -15.56 -5.53
CA GLU A 83 6.49 -15.12 -5.68
C GLU A 83 5.98 -14.58 -4.35
N ALA A 84 5.40 -13.38 -4.39
CA ALA A 84 4.94 -12.68 -3.20
C ALA A 84 3.60 -11.99 -3.44
N LEU A 85 2.89 -11.70 -2.34
CA LEU A 85 1.70 -10.85 -2.36
C LEU A 85 2.08 -9.42 -1.95
N GLY A 86 1.67 -8.45 -2.77
CA GLY A 86 1.79 -7.03 -2.52
C GLY A 86 0.45 -6.41 -2.09
N THR A 87 0.49 -5.42 -1.21
CA THR A 87 -0.69 -4.68 -0.73
C THR A 87 -0.37 -3.20 -0.63
N ALA A 88 -1.25 -2.35 -1.13
CA ALA A 88 -1.16 -0.89 -1.00
C ALA A 88 -2.42 -0.32 -0.33
N TYR A 89 -2.24 0.70 0.49
CA TYR A 89 -3.29 1.54 1.08
C TYR A 89 -2.81 2.98 1.05
N ILE A 90 -3.43 3.79 0.20
CA ILE A 90 -3.08 5.19 -0.04
C ILE A 90 -4.24 6.07 0.40
N LEU A 91 -3.98 7.07 1.24
CA LEU A 91 -5.01 8.04 1.62
C LEU A 91 -5.43 8.87 0.40
N GLY A 92 -6.72 9.03 0.18
CA GLY A 92 -7.31 9.71 -0.98
C GLY A 92 -7.72 8.76 -2.11
N SER A 93 -8.20 9.35 -3.21
CA SER A 93 -8.62 8.65 -4.44
C SER A 93 -7.49 8.60 -5.46
N HIS A 94 -6.43 7.86 -5.18
CA HIS A 94 -5.21 7.81 -5.99
C HIS A 94 -4.94 6.39 -6.54
N PRO A 95 -5.73 5.92 -7.53
CA PRO A 95 -5.58 4.58 -8.10
C PRO A 95 -4.24 4.36 -8.79
N GLU A 96 -3.71 5.39 -9.45
CA GLU A 96 -2.40 5.31 -10.11
C GLU A 96 -1.24 5.21 -9.10
N HIS A 97 -1.39 5.75 -7.90
CA HIS A 97 -0.40 5.59 -6.81
C HIS A 97 -0.52 4.22 -6.18
N ALA A 98 -1.74 3.76 -5.87
CA ALA A 98 -1.95 2.44 -5.29
C ALA A 98 -1.56 1.28 -6.22
N ALA A 99 -1.40 1.54 -7.52
CA ALA A 99 -0.92 0.62 -8.54
C ALA A 99 0.62 0.42 -8.57
N LEU A 100 1.38 1.27 -7.87
CA LEU A 100 2.86 1.32 -7.89
C LEU A 100 3.46 0.79 -6.58
#